data_AF-X1BK72-F1
#
_entry.id   AF-X1BK72-F1
#
_cell.length_a   1.000
_cell.length_b   1.000
_cell.length_c   1.000
_cell.angle_alpha   90.00
_cell.angle_beta   90.00
_cell.angle_gamma   90.00
#
_symmetry.space_group_name_H-M   'P 1'
#
loop_
_entity.id
_entity.type
_entity.pdbx_description
1 polymer ?
#
loop_
_entity_poly.entity_id
_entity_poly.type
_entity_poly.pdbx_seq_one_letter_code
_entity_poly.pdbx_strand_id
1 'polypeptide(L)'
;MTQRFYIEGPHKFRLVTINILAANDDELQQISQDMGLALNCDEMKEIKAYFSRRNRNPTDVELQTFGQTWSEHCYHKIFKGSIVAPDGSLIVDGLLKSYIVEATKTLNPPWCFSVFEDNAGIVEFDKGFGVAIKVETHNHPSAVEPFGGAATGTGGVIRDVLGVWAEPIACTDVLCFGPLDYAFEKLPEGVKHPQYIFRGVIAGIGFYGNNMGIPTVNGAIFFEEGYVGNPLVYCGCIGLLPLAKYVKNTTPGDAVVLVGGKTGSDGIHGVTFASLELTEEAEAS
;
A
#
# COMPACT_ATOMS: atom_id res chain seq x y z
N MET A 1 -19.54 -12.68 -38.03
CA MET A 1 -20.46 -12.78 -36.88
C MET A 1 -21.68 -11.91 -37.18
N THR A 2 -22.90 -12.42 -37.00
CA THR A 2 -24.14 -11.68 -37.30
C THR A 2 -24.33 -10.54 -36.30
N GLN A 3 -24.10 -9.30 -36.75
CA GLN A 3 -24.19 -8.06 -35.95
C GLN A 3 -25.54 -7.83 -35.23
N ARG A 4 -26.59 -8.60 -35.57
CA ARG A 4 -27.93 -8.47 -34.98
C ARG A 4 -28.01 -8.81 -33.48
N PHE A 5 -27.08 -9.60 -32.95
CA PHE A 5 -27.12 -10.08 -31.56
C PHE A 5 -26.02 -9.52 -30.66
N TYR A 6 -25.14 -8.67 -31.18
CA TYR A 6 -23.97 -8.17 -30.45
C TYR A 6 -24.01 -6.65 -30.40
N ILE A 7 -24.04 -6.09 -29.19
CA ILE A 7 -23.89 -4.66 -28.93
C ILE A 7 -22.44 -4.46 -28.51
N GLU A 8 -21.65 -3.73 -29.30
CA GLU A 8 -20.30 -3.34 -28.89
C GLU A 8 -20.40 -2.33 -27.73
N GLY A 9 -19.68 -2.61 -26.65
CA GLY A 9 -19.52 -1.64 -25.56
C GLY A 9 -18.67 -0.43 -26.03
N PRO A 10 -18.74 0.70 -25.31
CA PRO A 10 -18.01 1.91 -25.68
C PRO A 10 -16.48 1.76 -25.55
N HIS A 11 -16.00 0.82 -24.72
CA HIS A 11 -14.59 0.65 -24.47
C HIS A 11 -13.96 -0.38 -25.42
N LYS A 12 -12.99 0.06 -26.22
CA LYS A 12 -12.15 -0.82 -27.05
C LYS A 12 -10.82 -1.05 -26.34
N PHE A 13 -10.55 -2.30 -25.97
CA PHE A 13 -9.25 -2.66 -25.39
C PHE A 13 -8.13 -2.37 -26.38
N ARG A 14 -7.13 -1.60 -25.95
CA ARG A 14 -5.94 -1.27 -26.73
C ARG A 14 -4.73 -1.76 -25.94
N LEU A 15 -4.02 -2.74 -26.50
CA LEU A 15 -2.74 -3.21 -25.99
C LEU A 15 -1.61 -2.50 -26.72
N VAL A 16 -0.70 -1.85 -25.99
CA VAL A 16 0.45 -1.17 -26.56
C VAL A 16 1.73 -1.95 -26.23
N THR A 17 2.62 -2.12 -27.21
CA THR A 17 3.95 -2.67 -27.00
C THR A 17 4.96 -1.54 -26.92
N ILE A 18 5.80 -1.53 -25.89
CA ILE A 18 6.72 -0.42 -25.60
C ILE A 18 8.14 -0.81 -26.01
N ASN A 19 8.78 0.00 -26.87
CA ASN A 19 10.05 -0.36 -27.52
C ASN A 19 11.29 -0.10 -26.65
N ILE A 20 11.37 -0.73 -25.48
CA ILE A 20 12.51 -0.54 -24.56
C ILE A 20 13.81 -1.19 -25.05
N LEU A 21 13.73 -2.19 -25.93
CA LEU A 21 14.92 -2.90 -26.42
C LEU A 21 15.81 -1.99 -27.28
N ALA A 22 15.20 -1.08 -28.05
CA ALA A 22 15.91 -0.10 -28.86
C ALA A 22 16.31 1.16 -28.09
N ALA A 23 15.71 1.40 -26.91
CA ALA A 23 15.91 2.61 -26.13
C ALA A 23 17.32 2.68 -25.51
N ASN A 24 17.96 3.85 -25.54
CA ASN A 24 19.14 4.17 -24.74
C ASN A 24 18.76 4.56 -23.30
N ASP A 25 19.74 4.88 -22.46
CA ASP A 25 19.53 5.17 -21.03
C ASP A 25 18.59 6.37 -20.78
N ASP A 26 18.73 7.43 -21.57
CA ASP A 26 17.88 8.63 -21.46
C ASP A 26 16.45 8.31 -21.93
N GLU A 27 16.31 7.56 -23.02
CA GLU A 27 15.01 7.11 -23.54
C GLU A 27 14.31 6.14 -22.56
N LEU A 28 15.05 5.30 -21.85
CA LEU A 28 14.49 4.44 -20.80
C LEU A 28 13.93 5.28 -19.63
N GLN A 29 14.66 6.33 -19.23
CA GLN A 29 14.21 7.23 -18.18
C GLN A 29 12.96 8.02 -18.62
N GLN A 30 12.93 8.48 -19.87
CA GLN A 30 11.77 9.16 -20.45
C GLN A 30 10.54 8.23 -20.49
N ILE A 31 10.70 6.98 -20.92
CA ILE A 31 9.60 5.99 -20.93
C ILE A 31 9.04 5.79 -19.52
N SER A 32 9.91 5.70 -18.50
CA SER A 32 9.50 5.57 -17.10
C SER A 32 8.67 6.77 -16.62
N GLN A 33 9.06 7.98 -17.00
CA GLN A 33 8.35 9.23 -16.69
C GLN A 33 7.00 9.31 -17.41
N ASP A 34 6.98 9.13 -18.73
CA ASP A 34 5.77 9.23 -19.57
C ASP A 34 4.68 8.25 -19.13
N MET A 35 5.09 7.07 -18.64
CA MET A 35 4.17 6.03 -18.18
C MET A 35 3.89 6.09 -16.67
N GLY A 36 4.51 7.01 -15.92
CA GLY A 36 4.33 7.12 -14.47
C GLY A 36 4.74 5.86 -13.71
N LEU A 37 5.85 5.22 -14.11
CA LEU A 37 6.32 3.96 -13.51
C LEU A 37 7.09 4.18 -12.19
N ALA A 38 7.63 5.37 -11.97
CA ALA A 38 8.56 5.71 -10.89
C ALA A 38 9.74 4.74 -10.77
N LEU A 39 10.22 4.22 -11.91
CA LEU A 39 11.41 3.37 -11.99
C LEU A 39 12.61 4.24 -12.38
N ASN A 40 13.74 4.00 -11.73
CA ASN A 40 15.01 4.62 -12.12
C ASN A 40 15.64 3.91 -13.33
N CYS A 41 16.69 4.53 -13.88
CA CYS A 41 17.37 4.01 -15.08
C CYS A 41 17.92 2.58 -14.88
N ASP A 42 18.45 2.23 -13.70
CA ASP A 42 18.99 0.90 -13.43
C ASP A 42 17.88 -0.16 -13.37
N GLU A 43 16.75 0.15 -12.74
CA GLU A 43 15.56 -0.72 -12.74
C GLU A 43 15.04 -0.93 -14.17
N MET A 44 14.99 0.12 -14.98
CA MET A 44 14.60 0.03 -16.39
C MET A 44 15.57 -0.80 -17.23
N LYS A 45 16.88 -0.72 -16.95
CA LYS A 45 17.90 -1.56 -17.59
C LYS A 45 17.74 -3.04 -17.25
N GLU A 46 17.41 -3.37 -16.00
CA GLU A 46 17.13 -4.75 -15.61
C GLU A 46 15.90 -5.32 -16.31
N ILE A 47 14.84 -4.51 -16.42
CA ILE A 47 13.64 -4.87 -17.19
C ILE A 47 13.99 -5.07 -18.67
N LYS A 48 14.77 -4.16 -19.27
CA LYS A 48 15.28 -4.29 -20.64
C LYS A 48 16.09 -5.57 -20.80
N ALA A 49 16.98 -5.91 -19.87
CA ALA A 49 17.77 -7.14 -19.91
C ALA A 49 16.88 -8.39 -19.85
N TYR A 50 15.84 -8.39 -19.01
CA TYR A 50 14.86 -9.48 -18.93
C TYR A 50 14.10 -9.68 -20.25
N PHE A 51 13.60 -8.60 -20.85
CA PHE A 51 12.87 -8.67 -22.12
C PHE A 51 13.78 -8.97 -23.31
N SER A 52 15.06 -8.57 -23.24
CA SER A 52 16.09 -8.94 -24.22
C SER A 52 16.28 -10.46 -24.24
N ARG A 53 16.38 -11.10 -23.07
CA ARG A 53 16.47 -12.58 -22.96
C ARG A 53 15.23 -13.29 -23.48
N ARG A 54 14.07 -12.64 -23.44
CA ARG A 54 12.79 -13.13 -24.01
C ARG A 54 12.63 -12.84 -25.50
N ASN A 55 13.56 -12.11 -26.11
CA ASN A 55 13.54 -11.71 -27.51
C ASN A 55 12.22 -11.00 -27.93
N ARG A 56 11.68 -10.15 -27.05
CA ARG A 56 10.50 -9.33 -27.34
C ARG A 56 10.45 -8.08 -26.47
N ASN A 57 9.77 -7.05 -26.95
CA ASN A 57 9.40 -5.90 -26.12
C ASN A 57 8.25 -6.26 -25.14
N PRO A 58 8.16 -5.57 -24.00
CA PRO A 58 7.04 -5.68 -23.08
C PRO A 58 5.78 -5.00 -23.62
N THR A 59 4.62 -5.44 -23.13
CA THR A 59 3.40 -4.63 -23.23
C THR A 59 3.37 -3.53 -22.17
N ASP A 60 2.53 -2.52 -22.39
CA ASP A 60 2.20 -1.49 -21.43
C ASP A 60 1.82 -2.04 -20.05
N VAL A 61 0.92 -3.03 -20.00
CA VAL A 61 0.47 -3.67 -18.75
C VAL A 61 1.62 -4.41 -18.05
N GLU A 62 2.52 -5.05 -18.79
CA GLU A 62 3.70 -5.70 -18.20
C GLU A 62 4.63 -4.66 -17.55
N LEU A 63 4.89 -3.53 -18.21
CA LEU A 63 5.69 -2.45 -17.62
C LEU A 63 5.02 -1.80 -16.41
N GLN A 64 3.71 -1.54 -16.49
CA GLN A 64 2.94 -1.03 -15.35
C GLN A 64 3.00 -2.01 -14.17
N THR A 65 2.96 -3.32 -14.43
CA THR A 65 3.13 -4.33 -13.37
C THR A 65 4.48 -4.19 -12.67
N PHE A 66 5.57 -3.99 -13.41
CA PHE A 66 6.88 -3.71 -12.81
C PHE A 66 6.88 -2.40 -12.00
N GLY A 67 6.38 -1.30 -12.57
CA GLY A 67 6.30 -0.01 -11.87
C GLY A 67 5.56 -0.10 -10.54
N GLN A 68 4.42 -0.81 -10.50
CA GLN A 68 3.68 -1.03 -9.26
C GLN A 68 4.43 -1.93 -8.27
N THR A 69 4.96 -3.08 -8.73
CA THR A 69 5.55 -4.09 -7.84
C THR A 69 6.95 -3.75 -7.32
N TRP A 70 7.71 -2.93 -8.06
CA TRP A 70 9.07 -2.50 -7.69
C TRP A 70 9.12 -1.12 -7.03
N SER A 71 7.96 -0.45 -6.90
CA SER A 71 7.82 0.79 -6.14
C SER A 71 8.31 0.63 -4.68
N GLU A 72 8.68 1.75 -4.05
CA GLU A 72 9.10 1.74 -2.64
C GLU A 72 7.99 1.21 -1.73
N HIS A 73 6.75 1.64 -1.97
CA HIS A 73 5.59 1.23 -1.18
C HIS A 73 5.33 -0.29 -1.24
N CYS A 74 5.60 -0.96 -2.36
CA CYS A 74 5.40 -2.41 -2.48
C CYS A 74 6.64 -3.21 -2.05
N TYR A 75 7.82 -2.83 -2.54
CA TYR A 75 9.02 -3.63 -2.36
C TYR A 75 9.75 -3.33 -1.05
N HIS A 76 9.54 -2.16 -0.46
CA HIS A 76 10.21 -1.68 0.74
C HIS A 76 11.74 -1.65 0.57
N LYS A 77 12.24 -0.95 -0.47
CA LYS A 77 13.68 -0.94 -0.82
C LYS A 77 14.50 -0.34 0.31
N ILE A 78 14.01 0.71 0.99
CA ILE A 78 14.71 1.34 2.11
C ILE A 78 14.84 0.35 3.29
N PHE A 79 13.77 -0.35 3.64
CA PHE A 79 13.78 -1.30 4.76
C PHE A 79 14.64 -2.55 4.49
N LYS A 80 14.88 -2.88 3.21
CA LYS A 80 15.75 -4.00 2.78
C LYS A 80 17.17 -3.55 2.46
N GLY A 81 17.39 -2.27 2.21
CA GLY A 81 18.67 -1.70 1.84
C GLY A 81 19.67 -1.75 2.98
N SER A 82 20.96 -1.89 2.62
CA SER A 82 22.06 -1.83 3.56
C SER A 82 22.41 -0.37 3.86
N ILE A 83 22.65 -0.05 5.13
CA ILE A 83 23.13 1.25 5.58
C ILE A 83 24.64 1.12 5.80
N VAL A 84 25.41 1.96 5.11
CA VAL A 84 26.89 1.92 5.10
C VAL A 84 27.42 3.25 5.61
N ALA A 85 28.46 3.21 6.44
CA ALA A 85 29.15 4.39 6.95
C ALA A 85 29.99 5.06 5.85
N PRO A 86 30.42 6.33 6.03
CA PRO A 86 31.25 7.03 5.05
C PRO A 86 32.58 6.34 4.72
N ASP A 87 33.09 5.49 5.61
CA ASP A 87 34.32 4.71 5.42
C ASP A 87 34.09 3.38 4.66
N GLY A 88 32.85 3.12 4.24
CA GLY A 88 32.45 1.90 3.53
C GLY A 88 32.12 0.72 4.46
N SER A 89 32.16 0.89 5.78
CA SER A 89 31.78 -0.17 6.72
C SER A 89 30.25 -0.33 6.81
N LEU A 90 29.78 -1.58 6.84
CA LEU A 90 28.36 -1.89 6.97
C LEU A 90 27.86 -1.57 8.39
N ILE A 91 26.86 -0.71 8.51
CA ILE A 91 26.20 -0.38 9.78
C ILE A 91 25.02 -1.33 10.01
N VAL A 92 24.13 -1.47 9.02
CA VAL A 92 22.93 -2.32 9.10
C VAL A 92 22.68 -2.99 7.77
N ASP A 93 22.32 -4.27 7.78
CA ASP A 93 21.93 -5.04 6.60
C ASP A 93 20.41 -5.22 6.53
N GLY A 94 19.71 -4.17 6.11
CA GLY A 94 18.25 -4.11 6.07
C GLY A 94 17.62 -3.86 7.44
N LEU A 95 17.00 -2.69 7.62
CA LEU A 95 16.35 -2.28 8.87
C LEU A 95 15.31 -3.31 9.36
N LEU A 96 14.44 -3.79 8.48
CA LEU A 96 13.40 -4.76 8.83
C LEU A 96 14.03 -6.09 9.29
N LYS A 97 15.04 -6.54 8.54
CA LYS A 97 15.73 -7.80 8.80
C LYS A 97 16.46 -7.75 10.15
N SER A 98 17.29 -6.73 10.35
CA SER A 98 18.17 -6.62 11.53
C SER A 98 17.43 -6.29 12.82
N TYR A 99 16.42 -5.42 12.79
CA TYR A 99 15.82 -4.93 14.04
C TYR A 99 14.49 -5.59 14.41
N ILE A 100 13.72 -6.06 13.42
CA ILE A 100 12.39 -6.62 13.67
C ILE A 100 12.44 -8.14 13.51
N VAL A 101 12.82 -8.63 12.32
CA VAL A 101 12.80 -10.07 12.01
C VAL A 101 13.80 -10.85 12.85
N GLU A 102 15.04 -10.35 12.99
CA GLU A 102 16.07 -11.02 13.80
C GLU A 102 15.66 -11.09 15.28
N ALA A 103 15.10 -10.02 15.84
CA ALA A 103 14.60 -10.00 17.21
C ALA A 103 13.47 -11.03 17.40
N THR A 104 12.48 -11.07 16.51
CA THR A 104 11.39 -12.07 16.57
C THR A 104 11.91 -13.50 16.45
N LYS A 105 12.86 -13.76 15.54
CA LYS A 105 13.48 -15.08 15.37
C LYS A 105 14.33 -15.50 16.56
N THR A 106 15.01 -14.55 17.19
CA THR A 106 15.88 -14.82 18.35
C THR A 106 15.06 -15.14 19.58
N LEU A 107 13.98 -14.37 19.82
CA LEU A 107 13.08 -14.62 20.93
C LEU A 107 12.24 -15.90 20.72
N ASN A 108 11.89 -16.19 19.46
CA ASN A 108 11.09 -17.34 19.04
C ASN A 108 9.96 -17.72 20.01
N PRO A 109 9.10 -16.76 20.39
CA PRO A 109 8.03 -17.03 21.34
C PRO A 109 7.06 -18.06 20.73
N PRO A 110 6.65 -19.09 21.49
CA PRO A 110 5.84 -20.19 20.95
C PRO A 110 4.45 -19.75 20.49
N TRP A 111 3.95 -18.63 21.01
CA TRP A 111 2.66 -18.07 20.62
C TRP A 111 2.72 -17.24 19.34
N CYS A 112 3.88 -16.98 18.73
CA CYS A 112 3.93 -16.35 17.40
C CYS A 112 3.61 -17.40 16.34
N PHE A 113 2.34 -17.49 15.95
CA PHE A 113 1.84 -18.54 15.06
C PHE A 113 2.18 -18.28 13.58
N SER A 114 2.01 -17.05 13.10
CA SER A 114 2.41 -16.65 11.74
C SER A 114 2.89 -15.20 11.74
N VAL A 115 4.16 -14.97 11.42
CA VAL A 115 4.80 -13.64 11.45
C VAL A 115 5.65 -13.47 10.19
N PHE A 116 5.52 -12.32 9.52
CA PHE A 116 6.24 -11.97 8.28
C PHE A 116 5.96 -12.87 7.06
N GLU A 117 4.89 -13.66 7.08
CA GLU A 117 4.53 -14.61 6.01
C GLU A 117 3.18 -14.31 5.35
N ASP A 118 2.44 -13.32 5.85
CA ASP A 118 1.11 -12.97 5.37
C ASP A 118 0.76 -11.50 5.62
N ASN A 119 -0.43 -11.10 5.18
CA ASN A 119 -0.96 -9.75 5.30
C ASN A 119 -1.20 -9.30 6.75
N ALA A 120 -1.31 -10.22 7.71
CA ALA A 120 -1.45 -9.90 9.12
C ALA A 120 -0.60 -10.85 9.99
N GLY A 121 -0.12 -10.33 11.13
CA GLY A 121 0.56 -11.15 12.13
C GLY A 121 -0.46 -11.92 12.97
N ILE A 122 -0.23 -13.20 13.20
CA ILE A 122 -1.11 -14.07 13.98
C ILE A 122 -0.36 -14.55 15.21
N VAL A 123 -0.96 -14.35 16.39
CA VAL A 123 -0.50 -14.93 17.65
C VAL A 123 -1.53 -15.91 18.19
N GLU A 124 -1.08 -17.02 18.77
CA GLU A 124 -1.92 -17.92 19.55
C GLU A 124 -2.45 -17.18 20.79
N PHE A 125 -3.72 -17.42 21.11
CA PHE A 125 -4.40 -16.75 22.22
C PHE A 125 -4.98 -17.75 23.23
N ASP A 126 -6.19 -18.25 23.02
CA ASP A 126 -6.86 -19.18 23.94
C ASP A 126 -7.70 -20.21 23.19
N LYS A 127 -7.85 -21.41 23.76
CA LYS A 127 -8.74 -22.50 23.27
C LYS A 127 -8.59 -22.82 21.78
N GLY A 128 -7.36 -22.77 21.25
CA GLY A 128 -7.07 -23.04 19.83
C GLY A 128 -7.49 -21.91 18.88
N PHE A 129 -7.80 -20.72 19.40
CA PHE A 129 -7.95 -19.49 18.62
C PHE A 129 -6.65 -18.70 18.59
N GLY A 130 -6.43 -18.02 17.47
CA GLY A 130 -5.44 -16.97 17.33
C GLY A 130 -6.09 -15.59 17.23
N VAL A 131 -5.26 -14.58 17.45
CA VAL A 131 -5.57 -13.18 17.18
C VAL A 131 -4.71 -12.72 16.01
N ALA A 132 -5.36 -12.28 14.94
CA ALA A 132 -4.73 -11.63 13.80
C ALA A 132 -4.73 -10.12 14.02
N ILE A 133 -3.59 -9.47 13.83
CA ILE A 133 -3.44 -8.02 13.97
C ILE A 133 -2.71 -7.48 12.76
N LYS A 134 -3.27 -6.41 12.19
CA LYS A 134 -2.67 -5.65 11.10
C LYS A 134 -2.87 -4.17 11.34
N VAL A 135 -1.84 -3.40 11.04
CA VAL A 135 -1.85 -1.94 11.07
C VAL A 135 -1.20 -1.43 9.79
N GLU A 136 -1.78 -0.41 9.18
CA GLU A 136 -1.27 0.28 7.98
C GLU A 136 -1.45 1.79 8.10
N THR A 137 -0.71 2.54 7.28
CA THR A 137 -0.85 3.99 7.15
C THR A 137 -1.58 4.36 5.87
N HIS A 138 -2.36 5.44 5.90
CA HIS A 138 -2.98 6.00 4.71
C HIS A 138 -2.76 7.52 4.62
N ASN A 139 -1.51 7.95 4.84
CA ASN A 139 -1.12 9.36 5.06
C ASN A 139 -1.38 10.25 3.84
N HIS A 140 -0.69 10.01 2.71
CA HIS A 140 -0.78 10.85 1.52
C HIS A 140 -2.21 10.99 0.99
N PRO A 141 -2.99 9.89 0.82
CA PRO A 141 -4.36 10.05 0.34
C PRO A 141 -5.25 10.76 1.35
N SER A 142 -4.97 10.64 2.67
CA SER A 142 -5.72 11.38 3.69
C SER A 142 -5.36 12.87 3.76
N ALA A 143 -4.16 13.26 3.30
CA ALA A 143 -3.79 14.65 3.11
C ALA A 143 -4.58 15.29 1.96
N VAL A 144 -4.76 14.53 0.88
CA VAL A 144 -5.45 14.99 -0.34
C VAL A 144 -6.97 14.88 -0.20
N GLU A 145 -7.52 13.74 0.20
CA GLU A 145 -8.96 13.54 0.38
C GLU A 145 -9.19 12.80 1.71
N PRO A 146 -9.40 13.54 2.82
CA PRO A 146 -9.32 12.97 4.16
C PRO A 146 -10.39 11.92 4.47
N PHE A 147 -11.60 12.07 3.91
CA PHE A 147 -12.68 11.12 4.19
C PHE A 147 -12.42 9.79 3.52
N GLY A 148 -12.25 9.79 2.20
CA GLY A 148 -12.00 8.59 1.41
C GLY A 148 -10.67 7.97 1.76
N GLY A 149 -9.60 8.77 1.93
CA GLY A 149 -8.29 8.27 2.35
C GLY A 149 -8.35 7.47 3.66
N ALA A 150 -9.00 8.02 4.69
CA ALA A 150 -9.11 7.31 5.97
C ALA A 150 -10.09 6.12 5.92
N ALA A 151 -11.19 6.26 5.16
CA ALA A 151 -12.14 5.18 4.95
C ALA A 151 -11.50 3.99 4.23
N THR A 152 -10.73 4.22 3.16
CA THR A 152 -10.04 3.15 2.42
C THR A 152 -8.90 2.55 3.23
N GLY A 153 -8.21 3.34 4.07
CA GLY A 153 -7.23 2.84 5.03
C GLY A 153 -7.85 1.85 6.03
N THR A 154 -8.99 2.21 6.62
CA THR A 154 -9.76 1.32 7.52
C THR A 154 -10.23 0.07 6.80
N GLY A 155 -10.79 0.24 5.59
CA GLY A 155 -11.22 -0.89 4.76
C GLY A 155 -10.10 -1.83 4.35
N GLY A 156 -8.89 -1.30 4.10
CA GLY A 156 -7.69 -2.06 3.77
C GLY A 156 -7.31 -3.04 4.88
N VAL A 157 -7.11 -2.54 6.10
CA VAL A 157 -6.72 -3.39 7.24
C VAL A 157 -7.79 -4.41 7.63
N ILE A 158 -9.08 -4.09 7.44
CA ILE A 158 -10.16 -5.07 7.61
C ILE A 158 -10.02 -6.20 6.58
N ARG A 159 -9.72 -5.88 5.32
CA ARG A 159 -9.49 -6.89 4.27
C ARG A 159 -8.25 -7.73 4.52
N ASP A 160 -7.19 -7.16 5.08
CA ASP A 160 -5.99 -7.92 5.43
C ASP A 160 -6.27 -8.96 6.51
N VAL A 161 -7.03 -8.59 7.54
CA VAL A 161 -7.48 -9.51 8.60
C VAL A 161 -8.39 -10.60 8.03
N LEU A 162 -9.34 -10.24 7.16
CA LEU A 162 -10.15 -11.22 6.43
C LEU A 162 -9.30 -12.15 5.55
N GLY A 163 -8.26 -11.60 4.93
CA GLY A 163 -7.31 -12.30 4.07
C GLY A 163 -6.52 -13.38 4.80
N VAL A 164 -6.42 -13.27 6.13
CA VAL A 164 -5.85 -14.31 7.00
C VAL A 164 -6.91 -15.15 7.73
N TRP A 165 -8.10 -15.33 7.14
CA TRP A 165 -9.20 -16.16 7.66
C TRP A 165 -9.75 -15.71 9.03
N ALA A 166 -9.37 -14.52 9.50
CA ALA A 166 -9.83 -14.00 10.77
C ALA A 166 -11.09 -13.17 10.60
N GLU A 167 -12.01 -13.34 11.55
CA GLU A 167 -13.21 -12.51 11.67
C GLU A 167 -12.81 -11.19 12.35
N PRO A 168 -12.94 -10.03 11.67
CA PRO A 168 -12.67 -8.73 12.26
C PRO A 168 -13.59 -8.46 13.46
N ILE A 169 -13.02 -8.11 14.60
CA ILE A 169 -13.80 -7.85 15.83
C ILE A 169 -13.60 -6.43 16.38
N ALA A 170 -12.50 -5.77 16.01
CA ALA A 170 -12.20 -4.43 16.49
C ALA A 170 -11.23 -3.71 15.54
N CYS A 171 -11.36 -2.40 15.48
CA CYS A 171 -10.40 -1.50 14.85
C CYS A 171 -9.63 -0.70 15.92
N THR A 172 -8.48 -0.16 15.51
CA THR A 172 -7.66 0.78 16.29
C THR A 172 -7.13 1.86 15.35
N ASP A 173 -6.87 3.04 15.87
CA ASP A 173 -6.24 4.11 15.09
C ASP A 173 -5.16 4.87 15.86
N VAL A 174 -4.16 5.38 15.16
CA VAL A 174 -3.21 6.36 15.72
C VAL A 174 -3.12 7.50 14.74
N LEU A 175 -3.55 8.68 15.17
CA LEU A 175 -3.77 9.82 14.31
C LEU A 175 -2.90 10.99 14.77
N CYS A 176 -2.14 11.57 13.85
CA CYS A 176 -1.39 12.80 14.11
C CYS A 176 -1.78 13.88 13.11
N PHE A 177 -2.06 15.08 13.62
CA PHE A 177 -2.48 16.23 12.82
C PHE A 177 -1.73 17.50 13.23
N GLY A 178 -1.72 18.50 12.35
CA GLY A 178 -1.39 19.87 12.73
C GLY A 178 -2.37 20.44 13.78
N PRO A 179 -2.00 21.52 14.50
CA PRO A 179 -2.89 22.20 15.44
C PRO A 179 -4.23 22.58 14.80
N LEU A 180 -5.35 22.39 15.50
CA LEU A 180 -6.67 22.65 14.93
C LEU A 180 -6.98 24.15 14.78
N ASP A 181 -6.26 24.99 15.51
CA ASP A 181 -6.29 26.46 15.51
C ASP A 181 -5.10 27.06 14.73
N TYR A 182 -4.50 26.28 13.81
CA TYR A 182 -3.38 26.73 13.00
C TYR A 182 -3.73 28.00 12.20
N ALA A 183 -2.83 28.97 12.19
CA ALA A 183 -3.07 30.25 11.51
C ALA A 183 -3.08 30.06 9.99
N PHE A 184 -4.12 30.53 9.31
CA PHE A 184 -4.25 30.41 7.85
C PHE A 184 -3.09 31.08 7.10
N GLU A 185 -2.53 32.15 7.67
CA GLU A 185 -1.41 32.89 7.08
C GLU A 185 -0.09 32.10 7.12
N LYS A 186 0.01 31.06 7.96
CA LYS A 186 1.16 30.15 8.06
C LYS A 186 0.97 28.87 7.25
N LEU A 187 -0.20 28.67 6.63
CA LEU A 187 -0.49 27.47 5.88
C LEU A 187 0.30 27.49 4.57
N PRO A 188 1.12 26.46 4.28
CA PRO A 188 1.79 26.37 2.99
C PRO A 188 0.76 26.35 1.85
N GLU A 189 1.15 26.85 0.68
CA GLU A 189 0.31 26.77 -0.52
C GLU A 189 0.01 25.31 -0.86
N GLY A 190 -1.21 25.03 -1.34
CA GLY A 190 -1.66 23.66 -1.67
C GLY A 190 -2.03 22.77 -0.47
N VAL A 191 -1.53 23.08 0.74
CA VAL A 191 -1.82 22.32 1.95
C VAL A 191 -3.22 22.63 2.50
N LYS A 192 -3.95 21.57 2.87
CA LYS A 192 -5.27 21.70 3.50
C LYS A 192 -5.15 21.98 5.00
N HIS A 193 -6.04 22.82 5.51
CA HIS A 193 -6.06 23.20 6.91
C HIS A 193 -6.23 21.97 7.83
N PRO A 194 -5.46 21.83 8.94
CA PRO A 194 -5.51 20.64 9.80
C PRO A 194 -6.91 20.31 10.33
N GLN A 195 -7.73 21.32 10.61
CA GLN A 195 -9.12 21.13 11.02
C GLN A 195 -9.98 20.42 9.96
N TYR A 196 -9.74 20.67 8.67
CA TYR A 196 -10.44 19.99 7.57
C TYR A 196 -10.01 18.53 7.49
N ILE A 197 -8.70 18.28 7.53
CA ILE A 197 -8.11 16.94 7.54
C ILE A 197 -8.66 16.12 8.70
N PHE A 198 -8.57 16.64 9.93
CA PHE A 198 -9.06 16.00 11.14
C PHE A 198 -10.52 15.57 11.01
N ARG A 199 -11.41 16.48 10.60
CA ARG A 199 -12.85 16.18 10.48
C ARG A 199 -13.13 15.10 9.45
N GLY A 200 -12.48 15.18 8.29
CA GLY A 200 -12.69 14.19 7.23
C GLY A 200 -12.15 12.82 7.62
N VAL A 201 -10.95 12.73 8.22
CA VAL A 201 -10.37 11.47 8.68
C VAL A 201 -11.26 10.78 9.71
N ILE A 202 -11.70 11.50 10.75
CA ILE A 202 -12.59 10.94 11.78
C ILE A 202 -13.90 10.46 11.15
N ALA A 203 -14.48 11.24 10.23
CA ALA A 203 -15.70 10.85 9.53
C ALA A 203 -15.49 9.63 8.64
N GLY A 204 -14.35 9.50 7.96
CA GLY A 204 -14.00 8.38 7.08
C GLY A 204 -13.84 7.06 7.85
N ILE A 205 -13.06 7.09 8.93
CA ILE A 205 -12.87 5.93 9.83
C ILE A 205 -14.22 5.50 10.39
N GLY A 206 -14.97 6.45 10.97
CA GLY A 206 -16.29 6.18 11.54
C GLY A 206 -17.26 5.63 10.50
N PHE A 207 -17.28 6.19 9.29
CA PHE A 207 -18.15 5.72 8.21
C PHE A 207 -17.87 4.25 7.86
N TYR A 208 -16.61 3.88 7.62
CA TYR A 208 -16.29 2.53 7.18
C TYR A 208 -16.52 1.51 8.30
N GLY A 209 -15.99 1.77 9.50
CA GLY A 209 -16.14 0.88 10.66
C GLY A 209 -17.60 0.67 11.06
N ASN A 210 -18.39 1.75 11.16
CA ASN A 210 -19.80 1.67 11.57
C ASN A 210 -20.66 0.89 10.56
N ASN A 211 -20.44 1.06 9.25
CA ASN A 211 -21.20 0.32 8.24
C ASN A 211 -20.81 -1.17 8.21
N MET A 212 -19.55 -1.49 8.53
CA MET A 212 -19.09 -2.87 8.68
C MET A 212 -19.53 -3.50 10.02
N GLY A 213 -19.97 -2.69 10.98
CA GLY A 213 -20.32 -3.15 12.33
C GLY A 213 -19.10 -3.49 13.19
N ILE A 214 -17.93 -2.93 12.89
CA ILE A 214 -16.68 -3.19 13.60
C ILE A 214 -16.30 -1.93 14.41
N PRO A 215 -16.25 -2.01 15.75
CA PRO A 215 -15.96 -0.84 16.58
C PRO A 215 -14.47 -0.47 16.58
N THR A 216 -14.16 0.82 16.54
CA THR A 216 -12.82 1.31 16.92
C THR A 216 -12.74 1.36 18.45
N VAL A 217 -11.94 0.47 19.05
CA VAL A 217 -11.96 0.23 20.51
C VAL A 217 -10.86 0.95 21.28
N ASN A 218 -9.80 1.36 20.59
CA ASN A 218 -8.67 2.08 21.17
C ASN A 218 -7.98 2.92 20.09
N GLY A 219 -7.12 3.82 20.55
CA GLY A 219 -6.28 4.61 19.66
C GLY A 219 -5.52 5.71 20.38
N ALA A 220 -4.91 6.59 19.61
CA ALA A 220 -4.29 7.82 20.10
C ALA A 220 -4.46 8.95 19.09
N ILE A 221 -4.58 10.18 19.60
CA ILE A 221 -4.60 11.39 18.77
C ILE A 221 -3.52 12.34 19.30
N PHE A 222 -2.67 12.82 18.40
CA PHE A 222 -1.60 13.75 18.71
C PHE A 222 -1.64 14.97 17.79
N PHE A 223 -1.37 16.15 18.36
CA PHE A 223 -1.38 17.41 17.62
C PHE A 223 -0.02 18.09 17.71
N GLU A 224 0.63 18.29 16.57
CA GLU A 224 1.93 18.96 16.48
C GLU A 224 2.07 19.64 15.11
N GLU A 225 2.73 20.81 15.09
CA GLU A 225 2.97 21.60 13.87
C GLU A 225 3.71 20.81 12.78
N GLY A 226 4.55 19.84 13.15
CA GLY A 226 5.25 18.97 12.19
C GLY A 226 4.34 18.07 11.34
N TYR A 227 3.06 17.93 11.69
CA TYR A 227 2.06 17.18 10.90
C TYR A 227 1.18 18.09 10.02
N VAL A 228 1.51 19.38 9.89
CA VAL A 228 0.90 20.25 8.87
C VAL A 228 1.38 19.79 7.48
N GLY A 229 0.45 19.64 6.53
CA GLY A 229 0.75 19.13 5.18
C GLY A 229 0.73 17.60 5.08
N ASN A 230 1.32 16.89 6.04
CA ASN A 230 1.37 15.43 6.03
C ASN A 230 0.82 14.85 7.35
N PRO A 231 -0.49 14.55 7.43
CA PRO A 231 -1.05 13.89 8.60
C PRO A 231 -0.56 12.43 8.66
N LEU A 232 -0.50 11.89 9.87
CA LEU A 232 -0.25 10.47 10.08
C LEU A 232 -1.58 9.80 10.42
N VAL A 233 -1.99 8.84 9.60
CA VAL A 233 -3.28 8.15 9.70
C VAL A 233 -3.02 6.66 9.74
N TYR A 234 -2.74 6.12 10.93
CA TYR A 234 -2.73 4.67 11.14
C TYR A 234 -4.14 4.15 11.29
N CYS A 235 -4.48 3.17 10.48
CA CYS A 235 -5.66 2.32 10.67
C CYS A 235 -5.17 0.93 11.06
N GLY A 236 -5.85 0.27 11.98
CA GLY A 236 -5.57 -1.10 12.36
C GLY A 236 -6.83 -1.91 12.57
N CYS A 237 -6.69 -3.23 12.41
CA CYS A 237 -7.76 -4.18 12.60
C CYS A 237 -7.25 -5.39 13.40
N ILE A 238 -8.12 -5.89 14.27
CA ILE A 238 -7.92 -7.06 15.11
C ILE A 238 -9.00 -8.07 14.73
N GLY A 239 -8.60 -9.32 14.50
CA GLY A 239 -9.54 -10.40 14.20
C GLY A 239 -9.25 -11.68 14.97
N LEU A 240 -10.25 -12.54 15.05
CA LEU A 240 -10.17 -13.87 15.67
C LEU A 240 -10.28 -14.96 14.62
N LEU A 241 -9.45 -16.00 14.73
CA LEU A 241 -9.56 -17.19 13.87
C LEU A 241 -9.31 -18.48 14.66
N PRO A 242 -10.02 -19.58 14.37
CA PRO A 242 -9.60 -20.91 14.83
C PRO A 242 -8.32 -21.31 14.09
N LEU A 243 -7.22 -21.55 14.82
CA LEU A 243 -5.91 -21.84 14.22
C LEU A 243 -5.95 -23.09 13.33
N ALA A 244 -6.76 -24.09 13.68
CA ALA A 244 -6.95 -25.30 12.90
C ALA A 244 -7.58 -25.07 11.51
N LYS A 245 -8.20 -23.91 11.26
CA LYS A 245 -8.78 -23.54 9.96
C LYS A 245 -7.84 -22.75 9.07
N TYR A 246 -6.73 -22.25 9.61
CA TYR A 246 -5.74 -21.51 8.83
C TYR A 246 -4.94 -22.49 7.97
N VAL A 247 -5.24 -22.54 6.67
CA VAL A 247 -4.65 -23.48 5.73
C VAL A 247 -4.16 -22.72 4.49
N LYS A 248 -2.89 -22.91 4.13
CA LYS A 248 -2.28 -22.43 2.89
C LYS A 248 -1.78 -23.60 2.06
N ASN A 249 -2.61 -24.07 1.14
CA ASN A 249 -2.33 -25.28 0.34
C ASN A 249 -2.76 -25.16 -1.13
N THR A 250 -2.55 -23.99 -1.75
CA THR A 250 -2.88 -23.77 -3.15
C THR A 250 -2.13 -24.74 -4.07
N THR A 251 -2.84 -25.34 -5.02
CA THR A 251 -2.31 -26.34 -5.97
C THR A 251 -2.67 -26.01 -7.43
N PRO A 252 -1.89 -26.52 -8.41
CA PRO A 252 -2.27 -26.41 -9.81
C PRO A 252 -3.65 -27.02 -10.09
N GLY A 253 -4.53 -26.23 -10.69
CA GLY A 253 -5.92 -26.63 -10.97
C GLY A 253 -6.96 -25.94 -10.08
N ASP A 254 -6.53 -25.29 -8.99
CA ASP A 254 -7.42 -24.46 -8.18
C ASP A 254 -7.95 -23.26 -8.96
N ALA A 255 -9.19 -22.86 -8.65
CA ALA A 255 -9.82 -21.68 -9.23
C ALA A 255 -9.32 -20.39 -8.54
N VAL A 256 -9.05 -19.36 -9.34
CA VAL A 256 -8.81 -18.00 -8.83
C VAL A 256 -10.11 -17.23 -8.87
N VAL A 257 -10.56 -16.72 -7.72
CA VAL A 257 -11.84 -16.02 -7.59
C VAL A 257 -11.60 -14.59 -7.12
N LEU A 258 -12.14 -13.62 -7.86
CA LEU A 258 -12.26 -12.23 -7.42
C LEU A 258 -13.63 -12.05 -6.75
N VAL A 259 -13.63 -11.69 -5.47
CA VAL A 259 -14.86 -11.48 -4.68
C VAL A 259 -14.93 -10.02 -4.25
N GLY A 260 -16.07 -9.36 -4.51
CA GLY A 260 -16.31 -7.98 -4.10
C GLY A 260 -16.97 -7.12 -5.17
N GLY A 261 -16.71 -5.81 -5.12
CA GLY A 261 -17.18 -4.84 -6.11
C GLY A 261 -16.58 -5.07 -7.50
N LYS A 262 -17.20 -4.49 -8.53
CA LYS A 262 -16.65 -4.51 -9.89
C LYS A 262 -15.38 -3.66 -9.94
N THR A 263 -14.38 -4.09 -10.70
CA THR A 263 -13.18 -3.31 -10.97
C THR A 263 -13.53 -2.04 -11.73
N GLY A 264 -13.28 -0.88 -11.10
CA GLY A 264 -13.37 0.45 -11.72
C GLY A 264 -11.99 0.99 -12.10
N SER A 265 -11.95 2.22 -12.59
CA SER A 265 -10.71 2.97 -12.86
C SER A 265 -10.22 3.72 -11.61
N ASP A 266 -10.30 3.05 -10.47
CA ASP A 266 -10.07 3.66 -9.16
C ASP A 266 -8.59 3.51 -8.76
N GLY A 267 -7.94 4.61 -8.37
CA GLY A 267 -6.58 4.59 -7.82
C GLY A 267 -5.48 4.10 -8.78
N ILE A 268 -5.68 4.21 -10.09
CA ILE A 268 -4.63 3.91 -11.08
C ILE A 268 -3.44 4.86 -10.83
N HIS A 269 -2.24 4.30 -10.69
CA HIS A 269 -1.02 4.98 -10.23
C HIS A 269 -0.97 5.40 -8.75
N GLY A 270 -1.89 4.92 -7.92
CA GLY A 270 -1.93 5.27 -6.49
C GLY A 270 -0.68 4.85 -5.70
N VAL A 271 -0.10 3.67 -6.00
CA VAL A 271 1.11 3.18 -5.31
C VAL A 271 2.35 3.98 -5.74
N THR A 272 2.43 4.31 -7.02
CA THR A 272 3.48 5.17 -7.57
C THR A 272 3.38 6.56 -6.98
N PHE A 273 2.17 7.13 -6.89
CA PHE A 273 1.91 8.40 -6.21
C PHE A 273 2.33 8.38 -4.73
N ALA A 274 1.99 7.32 -3.99
CA ALA A 274 2.37 7.17 -2.58
C ALA A 274 3.89 6.99 -2.36
N SER A 275 4.66 6.70 -3.42
CA SER A 275 6.10 6.53 -3.40
C SER A 275 6.87 7.78 -3.86
N LEU A 276 6.18 8.81 -4.36
CA LEU A 276 6.76 10.08 -4.77
C LEU A 276 6.67 11.10 -3.62
N GLU A 277 7.66 11.98 -3.51
CA GLU A 277 7.57 13.11 -2.58
C GLU A 277 6.45 14.08 -3.03
N LEU A 278 5.73 14.65 -2.06
CA LEU A 278 4.79 15.76 -2.30
C LEU A 278 5.58 16.94 -2.90
N THR A 279 5.45 17.10 -4.20
CA THR A 279 5.94 18.26 -4.96
C THR A 279 4.72 19.06 -5.42
N GLU A 280 4.89 20.36 -5.64
CA GLU A 280 3.81 21.31 -5.98
C GLU A 280 2.90 20.85 -7.14
N GLU A 281 3.40 20.00 -8.06
CA GLU A 281 2.64 19.48 -9.20
C GLU A 281 1.68 18.33 -8.83
N ALA A 282 1.96 17.57 -7.78
CA ALA A 282 1.13 16.44 -7.33
C ALA A 282 -0.19 16.88 -6.69
N GLU A 283 -0.27 18.13 -6.21
CA GLU A 283 -1.43 18.68 -5.50
C GLU A 283 -2.47 19.34 -6.43
N ALA A 284 -2.13 19.54 -7.71
CA ALA A 284 -2.95 20.26 -8.69
C ALA A 284 -3.85 19.38 -9.59
N SER A 285 -3.90 18.06 -9.36
CA SER A 285 -4.69 17.10 -10.16
C SER A 285 -5.93 16.57 -9.44
#